data_AF-A0A9P6BV72-F1
#
_entry.id   AF-A0A9P6BV72-F1
#
_cell.length_a   1.000
_cell.length_b   1.000
_cell.length_c   1.000
_cell.angle_alpha   90.00
_cell.angle_beta   90.00
_cell.angle_gamma   90.00
#
_symmetry.space_group_name_H-M   'P 1'
#
loop_
_entity.id
_entity.type
_entity.pdbx_description
1 polymer ?
#
loop_
_entity_poly.entity_id
_entity_poly.type
_entity_poly.pdbx_seq_one_letter_code
_entity_poly.pdbx_strand_id
1 'polypeptide(L)'
;MFRLNIQRVTSRTSRLVSTTTNLHLTSYTTTRPESHTFATTRLTTTITPQAYPIQKTTSSFSSISKAPWLTSTPPDFEDRLRRAYSLLFHIILYLGRPLSNNVQEVQKATQQFLLVSLTTISPLTLSVPVGFEIGRARHGTALLTGTITSGISSVPQSSKLRTQRAQVFALTDALVPLCNMHLHSVEQDIEPLTGDVIETGGKWQDSWMKTQPIVLALGEELDEEGYGISEELAREAKGEQEKKDAGRAISTHSSSSVPPTCS
;
A
#
# COMPACT_ATOMS: atom_id res chain seq x y z
N MET A 1 12.74 -6.62 -11.65
CA MET A 1 13.65 -6.30 -10.53
C MET A 1 13.37 -4.85 -10.11
N PHE A 2 12.38 -4.65 -9.24
CA PHE A 2 12.09 -3.33 -8.66
C PHE A 2 12.93 -3.21 -7.38
N ARG A 3 14.17 -2.73 -7.49
CA ARG A 3 14.85 -2.20 -6.30
C ARG A 3 14.15 -0.89 -5.97
N LEU A 4 13.22 -0.94 -5.04
CA LEU A 4 12.71 0.26 -4.37
C LEU A 4 13.95 0.99 -3.83
N ASN A 5 14.28 2.12 -4.44
CA ASN A 5 15.38 2.97 -4.00
C ASN A 5 14.90 3.74 -2.76
N ILE A 6 14.64 3.00 -1.67
CA ILE A 6 14.44 3.54 -0.33
C ILE A 6 15.84 3.79 0.18
N GLN A 7 16.23 5.06 0.27
CA GLN A 7 17.53 5.45 0.82
C GLN A 7 17.72 4.77 2.17
N ARG A 8 18.77 3.94 2.27
CA ARG A 8 19.30 3.40 3.53
C ARG A 8 19.45 4.54 4.55
N VAL A 9 18.57 4.61 5.53
CA VAL A 9 18.82 5.35 6.77
C VAL A 9 19.36 4.35 7.78
N THR A 10 20.66 4.07 7.69
CA THR A 10 21.39 3.35 8.74
C THR A 10 22.18 4.35 9.59
N SER A 11 21.65 4.59 10.79
CA SER A 11 22.33 4.67 12.08
C SER A 11 23.56 5.59 12.22
N ARG A 12 23.38 6.69 12.98
CA ARG A 12 24.45 7.25 13.80
C ARG A 12 23.92 7.72 15.15
N THR A 13 24.29 6.97 16.18
CA THR A 13 24.38 7.39 17.57
C THR A 13 25.06 8.75 17.62
N SER A 14 24.35 9.79 18.04
CA SER A 14 24.93 11.10 18.32
C SER A 14 24.25 11.72 19.52
N ARG A 15 25.12 12.17 20.42
CA ARG A 15 24.85 12.72 21.74
C ARG A 15 23.76 13.79 21.69
N LEU A 16 22.83 13.69 22.65
CA LEU A 16 22.00 14.81 23.09
C LEU A 16 22.91 15.97 23.52
N VAL A 17 22.98 17.00 22.68
CA VAL A 17 23.32 18.36 23.10
C VAL A 17 22.08 19.19 22.85
N SER A 18 21.41 19.55 23.94
CA SER A 18 20.27 20.46 23.91
C SER A 18 20.75 21.83 23.43
N THR A 19 20.28 22.26 22.26
CA THR A 19 20.40 23.65 21.83
C THR A 19 18.99 24.23 21.72
N THR A 20 18.59 24.94 22.77
CA THR A 20 17.37 25.74 22.82
C THR A 20 17.45 26.82 21.74
N THR A 21 16.65 26.67 20.69
CA THR A 21 16.50 27.72 19.68
C THR A 21 15.21 28.47 19.99
N ASN A 22 15.35 29.65 20.62
CA ASN A 22 14.25 30.59 20.81
C ASN A 22 13.84 31.18 19.45
N LEU A 23 12.68 30.78 18.94
CA LEU A 23 12.03 31.46 17.83
C LEU A 23 11.30 32.67 18.37
N HIS A 24 11.91 33.85 18.20
CA HIS A 24 11.28 35.14 18.41
C HIS A 24 10.13 35.29 17.39
N LEU A 25 8.88 35.29 17.87
CA LEU A 25 7.73 35.72 17.08
C LEU A 25 7.81 37.23 16.90
N THR A 26 8.11 37.69 15.69
CA THR A 26 7.93 39.09 15.30
C THR A 26 6.47 39.29 14.92
N SER A 27 5.71 39.90 15.82
CA SER A 27 4.34 40.35 15.56
C SER A 27 4.36 41.54 14.60
N TYR A 28 3.83 41.37 13.39
CA TYR A 28 3.51 42.48 12.50
C TYR A 28 2.07 42.94 12.73
N THR A 29 1.93 44.08 13.39
CA THR A 29 0.68 44.85 13.44
C THR A 29 0.52 45.53 12.09
N THR A 30 -0.40 45.06 11.26
CA THR A 30 -0.82 45.77 10.04
C THR A 30 -2.23 46.28 10.23
N THR A 31 -2.34 47.61 10.19
CA THR A 31 -3.54 48.42 10.22
C THR A 31 -4.41 48.16 8.99
N ARG A 32 -5.71 47.98 9.26
CA ARG A 32 -6.82 48.03 8.29
C ARG A 32 -6.75 49.34 7.50
N PRO A 33 -7.15 49.36 6.22
CA PRO A 33 -8.51 49.84 5.96
C PRO A 33 -9.21 49.20 4.74
N GLU A 34 -10.50 49.50 4.65
CA GLU A 34 -11.38 49.51 3.47
C GLU A 34 -12.02 48.21 2.97
N SER A 35 -13.35 48.26 3.07
CA SER A 35 -14.34 47.31 2.58
C SER A 35 -14.53 47.44 1.07
N HIS A 36 -14.05 46.44 0.33
CA HIS A 36 -14.50 46.16 -1.04
C HIS A 36 -15.26 44.85 -1.09
N THR A 37 -16.55 44.96 -1.39
CA THR A 37 -17.46 43.85 -1.65
C THR A 37 -17.10 43.23 -3.00
N PHE A 38 -16.21 42.22 -3.01
CA PHE A 38 -16.00 41.40 -4.19
C PHE A 38 -17.05 40.29 -4.24
N ALA A 39 -17.93 40.36 -5.25
CA ALA A 39 -18.80 39.27 -5.63
C ALA A 39 -17.94 38.05 -5.99
N THR A 40 -17.87 37.09 -5.07
CA THR A 40 -17.18 35.82 -5.30
C THR A 40 -18.09 34.91 -6.11
N THR A 41 -17.94 34.93 -7.42
CA THR A 41 -18.53 33.91 -8.30
C THR A 41 -17.81 32.59 -8.00
N ARG A 42 -18.38 31.78 -7.10
CA ARG A 42 -17.93 30.40 -6.88
C ARG A 42 -18.20 29.61 -8.16
N LEU A 43 -17.17 29.43 -8.98
CA LEU A 43 -17.16 28.38 -9.99
C LEU A 43 -17.13 27.04 -9.24
N THR A 44 -18.31 26.47 -9.05
CA THR A 44 -18.45 25.06 -8.65
C THR A 44 -18.05 24.23 -9.85
N THR A 45 -16.74 24.03 -10.03
CA THR A 45 -16.23 23.05 -10.98
C THR A 45 -16.62 21.68 -10.44
N THR A 46 -17.76 21.17 -10.88
CA THR A 46 -18.13 19.76 -10.72
C THR A 46 -17.11 18.97 -11.53
N ILE A 47 -16.04 18.54 -10.87
CA ILE A 47 -15.10 17.58 -11.42
C ILE A 47 -15.87 16.28 -11.51
N THR A 48 -16.43 15.97 -12.68
CA THR A 48 -16.95 14.64 -12.98
C THR A 48 -15.72 13.74 -13.10
N PRO A 49 -15.45 12.83 -12.15
CA PRO A 49 -14.29 11.96 -12.24
C PRO A 49 -14.45 11.08 -13.48
N GLN A 50 -13.56 11.27 -14.45
CA GLN A 50 -13.56 10.50 -15.67
C GLN A 50 -13.27 9.03 -15.32
N ALA A 51 -14.24 8.16 -15.52
CA ALA A 51 -14.17 6.74 -15.18
C ALA A 51 -13.21 6.02 -16.14
N TYR A 52 -12.01 5.70 -15.66
CA TYR A 52 -10.99 4.93 -16.37
C TYR A 52 -10.84 3.51 -15.78
N PRO A 53 -10.18 2.55 -16.47
CA PRO A 53 -10.16 1.12 -16.12
C PRO A 53 -9.24 0.78 -14.93
N ILE A 54 -9.29 1.60 -13.88
CA ILE A 54 -8.74 1.36 -12.53
C ILE A 54 -9.48 0.19 -11.84
N GLN A 55 -10.63 -0.23 -12.39
CA GLN A 55 -11.48 -1.26 -11.79
C GLN A 55 -10.83 -2.65 -11.68
N LYS A 56 -9.92 -3.03 -12.60
CA LYS A 56 -9.41 -4.41 -12.64
C LYS A 56 -8.36 -4.71 -11.55
N THR A 57 -7.54 -3.73 -11.17
CA THR A 57 -6.53 -3.87 -10.10
C THR A 57 -7.12 -3.60 -8.72
N THR A 58 -8.20 -2.82 -8.64
CA THR A 58 -8.90 -2.56 -7.38
C THR A 58 -9.79 -3.73 -6.97
N SER A 59 -10.36 -4.47 -7.92
CA SER A 59 -11.11 -5.70 -7.64
C SER A 59 -10.22 -6.81 -7.10
N SER A 60 -8.99 -6.96 -7.61
CA SER A 60 -8.08 -8.03 -7.18
C SER A 60 -7.62 -7.85 -5.74
N PHE A 61 -7.22 -6.64 -5.32
CA PHE A 61 -6.76 -6.42 -3.94
C PHE A 61 -7.89 -6.60 -2.92
N SER A 62 -9.07 -6.03 -3.20
CA SER A 62 -10.23 -6.22 -2.33
C SER A 62 -10.71 -7.68 -2.28
N SER A 63 -10.56 -8.43 -3.38
CA SER A 63 -10.88 -9.86 -3.41
C SER A 63 -9.88 -10.66 -2.58
N ILE A 64 -8.59 -10.32 -2.64
CA ILE A 64 -7.55 -11.00 -1.86
C ILE A 64 -7.75 -10.73 -0.38
N SER A 65 -7.99 -9.48 0.02
CA SER A 65 -8.16 -9.11 1.44
C SER A 65 -9.40 -9.72 2.10
N LYS A 66 -10.36 -10.24 1.32
CA LYS A 66 -11.58 -10.90 1.79
C LYS A 66 -11.60 -12.41 1.50
N ALA A 67 -10.47 -12.96 1.05
CA ALA A 67 -10.47 -14.33 0.59
C ALA A 67 -10.65 -15.30 1.77
N PRO A 68 -11.49 -16.34 1.67
CA PRO A 68 -11.78 -17.26 2.78
C PRO A 68 -10.54 -17.98 3.30
N TRP A 69 -9.55 -18.20 2.44
CA TRP A 69 -8.29 -18.84 2.83
C TRP A 69 -7.44 -17.96 3.74
N LEU A 70 -7.75 -16.67 3.90
CA LEU A 70 -7.03 -15.81 4.83
C LEU A 70 -7.16 -16.26 6.29
N THR A 71 -8.30 -16.85 6.65
CA THR A 71 -8.56 -17.33 8.02
C THR A 71 -7.94 -18.70 8.31
N SER A 72 -7.60 -19.47 7.27
CA SER A 72 -6.90 -20.74 7.42
C SER A 72 -5.41 -20.52 7.66
N THR A 73 -4.87 -21.04 8.76
CA THR A 73 -3.42 -20.98 9.04
C THR A 73 -2.73 -22.19 8.41
N PRO A 74 -1.71 -21.99 7.54
CA PRO A 74 -0.93 -23.11 7.00
C PRO A 74 -0.32 -23.97 8.13
N PRO A 75 -0.33 -25.31 8.01
CA PRO A 75 0.18 -26.18 9.07
C PRO A 75 1.69 -26.00 9.25
N ASP A 76 2.42 -25.88 8.14
CA ASP A 76 3.86 -25.66 8.13
C ASP A 76 4.22 -24.21 8.45
N PHE A 77 5.28 -24.01 9.23
CA PHE A 77 5.70 -22.69 9.70
C PHE A 77 6.43 -21.90 8.60
N GLU A 78 7.17 -22.57 7.72
CA GLU A 78 7.83 -21.91 6.58
C GLU A 78 6.80 -21.37 5.59
N ASP A 79 5.75 -22.15 5.33
CA ASP A 79 4.63 -21.72 4.48
C ASP A 79 3.89 -20.49 5.06
N ARG A 80 3.85 -20.31 6.39
CA ARG A 80 3.30 -19.09 7.00
C ARG A 80 4.15 -17.87 6.65
N LEU A 81 5.48 -17.98 6.69
CA LEU A 81 6.40 -16.89 6.33
C LEU A 81 6.34 -16.57 4.83
N ARG A 82 6.31 -17.60 3.98
CA ARG A 82 6.14 -17.44 2.52
C ARG A 82 4.82 -16.75 2.17
N ARG A 83 3.74 -17.15 2.85
CA ARG A 83 2.44 -16.50 2.69
C ARG A 83 2.48 -15.05 3.19
N ALA A 84 3.11 -14.78 4.33
CA ALA A 84 3.27 -13.43 4.85
C ALA A 84 3.97 -12.52 3.84
N TYR A 85 5.09 -12.96 3.26
CA TYR A 85 5.79 -12.23 2.20
C TYR A 85 4.88 -11.98 1.00
N SER A 86 4.15 -13.00 0.55
CA SER A 86 3.23 -12.86 -0.58
C SER A 86 2.16 -11.80 -0.30
N LEU A 87 1.58 -11.76 0.90
CA LEU A 87 0.60 -10.75 1.29
C LEU A 87 1.22 -9.34 1.39
N LEU A 88 2.43 -9.21 1.96
CA LEU A 88 3.17 -7.95 2.01
C LEU A 88 3.44 -7.42 0.60
N PHE A 89 3.86 -8.29 -0.31
CA PHE A 89 4.09 -7.94 -1.70
C PHE A 89 2.81 -7.42 -2.37
N HIS A 90 1.64 -8.00 -2.09
CA HIS A 90 0.37 -7.47 -2.57
C HIS A 90 0.05 -6.07 -2.01
N ILE A 91 0.33 -5.81 -0.73
CA ILE A 91 0.19 -4.46 -0.14
C ILE A 91 1.11 -3.48 -0.88
N ILE A 92 2.39 -3.83 -1.04
CA ILE A 92 3.40 -2.96 -1.68
C ILE A 92 3.04 -2.68 -3.14
N LEU A 93 2.70 -3.70 -3.92
CA LEU A 93 2.29 -3.55 -5.32
C LEU A 93 1.04 -2.67 -5.44
N TYR A 94 0.07 -2.89 -4.57
CA TYR A 94 -1.17 -2.12 -4.61
C TYR A 94 -0.91 -0.64 -4.27
N LEU A 95 -0.14 -0.36 -3.22
CA LEU A 95 0.21 1.01 -2.83
C LEU A 95 1.16 1.69 -3.82
N GLY A 96 2.00 0.92 -4.51
CA GLY A 96 2.95 1.40 -5.52
C GLY A 96 2.37 1.53 -6.93
N ARG A 97 1.08 1.26 -7.15
CA ARG A 97 0.52 1.26 -8.50
C ARG A 97 0.63 2.63 -9.18
N PRO A 98 0.89 2.69 -10.48
CA PRO A 98 0.76 3.92 -11.25
C PRO A 98 -0.72 4.33 -11.28
N LEU A 99 -1.02 5.56 -10.86
CA LEU A 99 -2.37 6.14 -11.01
C LEU A 99 -2.55 6.92 -12.32
N SER A 100 -1.46 7.20 -13.04
CA SER A 100 -1.47 7.89 -14.33
C SER A 100 -0.91 6.99 -15.42
N ASN A 101 -1.48 7.08 -16.62
CA ASN A 101 -0.95 6.43 -17.82
C ASN A 101 0.20 7.24 -18.46
N ASN A 102 0.36 8.50 -18.04
CA ASN A 102 1.46 9.34 -18.49
C ASN A 102 2.71 8.98 -17.71
N VAL A 103 3.70 8.36 -18.37
CA VAL A 103 4.97 7.92 -17.79
C VAL A 103 5.69 9.05 -17.02
N GLN A 104 5.57 10.30 -17.46
CA GLN A 104 6.16 11.44 -16.76
C GLN A 104 5.43 11.80 -15.46
N GLU A 105 4.15 11.48 -15.37
CA GLU A 105 3.32 11.73 -14.18
C GLU A 105 3.21 10.51 -13.27
N VAL A 106 3.53 9.31 -13.75
CA VAL A 106 3.47 8.03 -12.99
C VAL A 106 4.14 8.19 -11.63
N GLN A 107 5.38 8.69 -11.61
CA GLN A 107 6.14 8.78 -10.37
C GLN A 107 5.49 9.75 -9.37
N LYS A 108 4.98 10.89 -9.87
CA LYS A 108 4.27 11.88 -9.07
C LYS A 108 2.92 11.34 -8.57
N ALA A 109 2.20 10.61 -9.43
CA ALA A 109 0.88 10.05 -9.14
C ALA A 109 0.96 8.87 -8.15
N THR A 110 2.00 8.04 -8.23
CA THR A 110 2.29 6.97 -7.26
C THR A 110 2.69 7.57 -5.90
N GLN A 111 3.58 8.57 -5.89
CA GLN A 111 3.91 9.28 -4.65
C GLN A 111 2.68 9.97 -4.06
N GLN A 112 1.83 10.56 -4.90
CA GLN A 112 0.54 11.13 -4.48
C GLN A 112 -0.39 10.06 -3.93
N PHE A 113 -0.50 8.86 -4.51
CA PHE A 113 -1.37 7.82 -3.95
C PHE A 113 -0.91 7.35 -2.58
N LEU A 114 0.41 7.18 -2.41
CA LEU A 114 1.02 6.91 -1.11
C LEU A 114 0.70 8.04 -0.13
N LEU A 115 0.92 9.29 -0.52
CA LEU A 115 0.64 10.47 0.30
C LEU A 115 -0.85 10.65 0.60
N VAL A 116 -1.76 10.38 -0.34
CA VAL A 116 -3.21 10.53 -0.22
C VAL A 116 -3.76 9.39 0.63
N SER A 117 -3.21 8.18 0.50
CA SER A 117 -3.51 7.06 1.41
C SER A 117 -3.10 7.39 2.86
N LEU A 118 -2.00 8.14 3.02
CA LEU A 118 -1.48 8.67 4.28
C LEU A 118 -2.26 9.91 4.80
N THR A 119 -2.74 10.78 3.92
CA THR A 119 -3.30 12.09 4.29
C THR A 119 -4.79 12.15 4.00
N THR A 120 -5.61 12.34 5.03
CA THR A 120 -6.95 12.90 4.87
C THR A 120 -6.79 14.34 4.39
N ILE A 121 -6.88 14.58 3.07
CA ILE A 121 -6.67 15.90 2.44
C ILE A 121 -7.71 16.96 2.87
N SER A 122 -8.63 16.65 3.78
CA SER A 122 -9.44 17.68 4.40
C SER A 122 -9.72 17.40 5.87
N PRO A 123 -9.43 18.35 6.79
CA PRO A 123 -9.94 18.31 8.16
C PRO A 123 -11.48 18.38 8.24
N LEU A 124 -12.17 18.64 7.12
CA LEU A 124 -13.63 18.77 7.03
C LEU A 124 -14.33 17.55 6.41
N THR A 125 -13.60 16.59 5.82
CA THR A 125 -14.18 15.31 5.38
C THR A 125 -13.50 14.18 6.14
N LEU A 126 -13.91 14.05 7.40
CA LEU A 126 -13.37 13.09 8.36
C LEU A 126 -13.57 11.63 7.93
N SER A 127 -14.55 11.36 7.06
CA SER A 127 -14.89 10.03 6.58
C SER A 127 -14.69 9.94 5.07
N VAL A 128 -13.84 9.00 4.64
CA VAL A 128 -13.81 8.56 3.25
C VAL A 128 -14.58 7.24 3.14
N PRO A 129 -15.79 7.20 2.58
CA PRO A 129 -16.59 5.98 2.53
C PRO A 129 -15.83 4.80 1.92
N VAL A 130 -16.09 3.58 2.40
CA VAL A 130 -15.48 2.34 1.86
C VAL A 130 -15.86 2.08 0.39
N GLY A 131 -16.92 2.73 -0.11
CA GLY A 131 -17.23 2.80 -1.54
C GLY A 131 -16.15 3.48 -2.39
N PHE A 132 -15.23 4.25 -1.79
CA PHE A 132 -14.10 4.87 -2.48
C PHE A 132 -12.88 3.94 -2.48
N GLU A 133 -12.09 4.04 -3.55
CA GLU A 133 -10.87 3.25 -3.77
C GLU A 133 -9.88 3.32 -2.61
N ILE A 134 -9.75 4.50 -1.99
CA ILE A 134 -8.87 4.70 -0.84
C ILE A 134 -9.43 4.07 0.44
N GLY A 135 -10.74 4.05 0.64
CA GLY A 135 -11.36 3.35 1.77
C GLY A 135 -11.10 1.85 1.67
N ARG A 136 -11.32 1.25 0.48
CA ARG A 136 -10.97 -0.15 0.20
C ARG A 136 -9.48 -0.44 0.35
N ALA A 137 -8.63 0.49 -0.07
CA ALA A 137 -7.19 0.39 0.11
C ALA A 137 -6.80 0.24 1.58
N ARG A 138 -7.28 1.16 2.44
CA ARG A 138 -6.99 1.16 3.87
C ARG A 138 -7.52 -0.09 4.54
N HIS A 139 -8.76 -0.47 4.26
CA HIS A 139 -9.38 -1.67 4.80
C HIS A 139 -8.65 -2.96 4.38
N GLY A 140 -8.33 -3.11 3.10
CA GLY A 140 -7.59 -4.27 2.62
C GLY A 140 -6.19 -4.35 3.21
N THR A 141 -5.48 -3.23 3.30
CA THR A 141 -4.16 -3.18 3.96
C THR A 141 -4.27 -3.57 5.44
N ALA A 142 -5.25 -3.06 6.17
CA ALA A 142 -5.52 -3.42 7.56
C ALA A 142 -5.71 -4.94 7.73
N LEU A 143 -6.63 -5.54 6.97
CA LEU A 143 -6.91 -6.97 7.02
C LEU A 143 -5.69 -7.83 6.70
N LEU A 144 -4.94 -7.45 5.66
CA LEU A 144 -3.75 -8.19 5.27
C LEU A 144 -2.65 -8.06 6.33
N THR A 145 -2.41 -6.85 6.89
CA THR A 145 -1.44 -6.65 7.96
C THR A 145 -1.80 -7.43 9.23
N GLY A 146 -3.07 -7.46 9.63
CA GLY A 146 -3.55 -8.31 10.73
C GLY A 146 -3.30 -9.80 10.45
N THR A 147 -3.63 -10.27 9.25
CA THR A 147 -3.40 -11.65 8.82
C THR A 147 -1.92 -12.03 8.82
N ILE A 148 -1.05 -11.15 8.32
CA ILE A 148 0.42 -11.34 8.32
C ILE A 148 0.92 -11.49 9.76
N THR A 149 0.52 -10.56 10.63
CA THR A 149 0.95 -10.52 12.03
C THR A 149 0.52 -11.78 12.77
N SER A 150 -0.77 -12.14 12.69
CA SER A 150 -1.30 -13.36 13.28
C SER A 150 -0.61 -14.62 12.73
N GLY A 151 -0.40 -14.68 11.42
CA GLY A 151 0.28 -15.78 10.74
C GLY A 151 1.71 -16.01 11.26
N ILE A 152 2.52 -14.96 11.37
CA ILE A 152 3.90 -15.07 11.87
C ILE A 152 3.91 -15.32 13.38
N SER A 153 3.09 -14.59 14.16
CA SER A 153 3.03 -14.74 15.62
C SER A 153 2.59 -16.13 16.07
N SER A 154 1.81 -16.85 15.25
CA SER A 154 1.38 -18.22 15.53
C SER A 154 2.50 -19.27 15.53
N VAL A 155 3.72 -18.93 15.08
CA VAL A 155 4.89 -19.81 15.15
C VAL A 155 5.33 -19.94 16.61
N PRO A 156 5.42 -21.17 17.18
CA PRO A 156 5.76 -21.39 18.59
C PRO A 156 7.12 -20.81 18.99
N GLN A 157 7.24 -20.35 20.23
CA GLN A 157 8.50 -19.85 20.80
C GLN A 157 9.63 -20.89 20.78
N SER A 158 9.29 -22.19 20.83
CA SER A 158 10.24 -23.30 20.75
C SER A 158 10.72 -23.62 19.33
N SER A 159 10.16 -22.97 18.29
CA SER A 159 10.53 -23.23 16.90
C SER A 159 11.95 -22.76 16.60
N LYS A 160 12.74 -23.59 15.91
CA LYS A 160 14.08 -23.22 15.41
C LYS A 160 14.02 -21.99 14.49
N LEU A 161 12.91 -21.78 13.78
CA LEU A 161 12.73 -20.61 12.91
C LEU A 161 12.87 -19.29 13.68
N ARG A 162 12.40 -19.21 14.93
CA ARG A 162 12.55 -17.99 15.73
C ARG A 162 13.99 -17.65 16.06
N THR A 163 14.84 -18.66 16.21
CA THR A 163 16.28 -18.46 16.40
C THR A 163 17.01 -18.18 15.09
N GLN A 164 16.59 -18.81 14.00
CA GLN A 164 17.23 -18.64 12.68
C GLN A 164 16.87 -17.30 12.02
N ARG A 165 15.62 -16.85 12.19
CA ARG A 165 15.03 -15.67 11.54
C ARG A 165 14.67 -14.59 12.58
N ALA A 166 15.55 -14.34 13.55
CA ALA A 166 15.23 -13.55 14.75
C ALA A 166 14.68 -12.14 14.43
N GLN A 167 15.21 -11.50 13.38
CA GLN A 167 14.80 -10.16 12.98
C GLN A 167 13.36 -10.10 12.44
N VAL A 168 12.92 -11.10 11.67
CA VAL A 168 11.52 -11.24 11.19
C VAL A 168 10.56 -11.26 12.38
N PHE A 169 10.89 -12.05 13.40
CA PHE A 169 10.05 -12.16 14.60
C PHE A 169 10.10 -10.90 15.47
N ALA A 170 11.26 -10.25 15.60
CA ALA A 170 11.37 -8.98 16.33
C ALA A 170 10.51 -7.88 15.68
N LEU A 171 10.51 -7.77 14.35
CA LEU A 171 9.66 -6.85 13.60
C LEU A 171 8.17 -7.18 13.78
N THR A 172 7.83 -8.46 13.74
CA THR A 172 6.45 -8.92 13.97
C THR A 172 5.99 -8.60 15.40
N ASP A 173 6.83 -8.85 16.41
CA ASP A 173 6.51 -8.57 17.81
C ASP A 173 6.31 -7.05 18.04
N ALA A 174 7.02 -6.20 17.31
CA ALA A 174 6.78 -4.75 17.30
C ALA A 174 5.46 -4.36 16.61
N LEU A 175 4.99 -5.16 15.65
CA LEU A 175 3.77 -4.93 14.88
C LEU A 175 2.49 -5.36 15.63
N VAL A 176 2.57 -6.39 16.47
CA VAL A 176 1.46 -6.91 17.31
C VAL A 176 0.72 -5.81 18.09
N PRO A 177 1.38 -4.95 18.90
CA PRO A 177 0.67 -3.94 19.67
C PRO A 177 0.00 -2.88 18.78
N LEU A 178 0.57 -2.57 17.62
CA LEU A 178 -0.04 -1.63 16.65
C LEU A 178 -1.29 -2.23 16.00
N CYS A 179 -1.25 -3.52 15.66
CA CYS A 179 -2.42 -4.23 15.14
C CYS A 179 -3.53 -4.34 16.19
N ASN A 180 -3.20 -4.72 17.43
CA ASN A 180 -4.19 -4.83 18.51
C ASN A 180 -4.83 -3.47 18.83
N MET A 181 -4.07 -2.38 18.77
CA MET A 181 -4.57 -1.04 19.08
C MET A 181 -5.45 -0.46 17.97
N HIS A 182 -5.19 -0.78 16.70
CA HIS A 182 -5.77 -0.05 15.57
C HIS A 182 -6.54 -0.91 14.56
N LEU A 183 -6.35 -2.23 14.55
CA LEU A 183 -6.90 -3.13 13.54
C LEU A 183 -7.89 -4.16 14.11
N HIS A 184 -8.01 -4.28 15.43
CA HIS A 184 -8.86 -5.29 16.06
C HIS A 184 -10.36 -5.14 15.72
N SER A 185 -10.83 -3.92 15.45
CA SER A 185 -12.20 -3.67 14.97
C SER A 185 -12.46 -4.17 13.55
N VAL A 186 -11.42 -4.29 12.73
CA VAL A 186 -11.52 -4.66 11.31
C VAL A 186 -11.72 -6.17 11.12
N GLU A 187 -11.23 -6.98 12.07
CA GLU A 187 -11.30 -8.44 12.01
C GLU A 187 -12.70 -9.01 12.27
N GLN A 188 -13.64 -8.21 12.77
CA GLN A 188 -15.02 -8.64 13.08
C GLN A 188 -15.95 -8.70 11.85
N ASP A 189 -15.42 -8.55 10.63
CA ASP A 189 -16.16 -8.51 9.35
C ASP A 189 -17.27 -7.44 9.30
N ILE A 190 -17.23 -6.49 10.22
CA ILE A 190 -18.03 -5.27 10.17
C ILE A 190 -17.33 -4.37 9.15
N GLU A 191 -17.82 -4.35 7.92
CA GLU A 191 -17.35 -3.40 6.93
C GLU A 191 -17.49 -1.99 7.52
N PRO A 192 -16.39 -1.22 7.67
CA PRO A 192 -16.48 0.08 8.29
C PRO A 192 -17.38 0.97 7.41
N LEU A 193 -18.49 1.45 7.97
CA LEU A 193 -19.49 2.26 7.24
C LEU A 193 -18.91 3.62 6.81
N THR A 194 -17.86 4.07 7.50
CA THR A 194 -17.12 5.30 7.24
C THR A 194 -15.63 5.00 7.06
N GLY A 195 -14.86 5.93 6.49
CA GLY A 195 -13.40 5.79 6.32
C GLY A 195 -12.60 5.64 7.61
N ASP A 196 -13.32 5.59 8.73
CA ASP A 196 -12.87 5.19 10.05
C ASP A 196 -12.76 3.67 10.08
N VAL A 197 -11.68 3.15 9.53
CA VAL A 197 -11.22 1.77 9.81
C VAL A 197 -10.95 1.59 11.33
N ILE A 198 -11.11 2.66 12.12
CA ILE A 198 -10.99 2.72 13.57
C ILE A 198 -12.28 3.34 14.12
N GLU A 199 -13.32 2.53 14.33
CA GLU A 199 -14.59 2.95 14.98
C GLU A 199 -14.38 3.58 16.37
N THR A 200 -13.19 3.45 16.96
CA THR A 200 -12.80 3.97 18.28
C THR A 200 -11.72 5.07 18.22
N GLY A 201 -11.77 5.96 17.22
CA GLY A 201 -11.19 7.30 17.33
C GLY A 201 -9.66 7.43 17.16
N GLY A 202 -9.00 6.46 16.53
CA GLY A 202 -7.65 6.64 16.01
C GLY A 202 -7.68 7.15 14.57
N LYS A 203 -6.76 8.05 14.20
CA LYS A 203 -6.60 8.42 12.77
C LYS A 203 -5.85 7.28 12.09
N TRP A 204 -6.42 6.70 11.02
CA TRP A 204 -5.71 5.72 10.16
C TRP A 204 -4.28 6.18 9.84
N GLN A 205 -4.12 7.48 9.58
CA GLN A 205 -2.84 8.14 9.35
C GLN A 205 -1.83 7.86 10.48
N ASP A 206 -2.22 8.03 11.74
CA ASP A 206 -1.30 7.85 12.88
C ASP A 206 -0.90 6.38 13.05
N SER A 207 -1.84 5.47 12.83
CA SER A 207 -1.58 4.03 12.83
C SER A 207 -0.62 3.65 11.70
N TRP A 208 -0.93 4.08 10.47
CA TRP A 208 -0.15 3.71 9.28
C TRP A 208 1.24 4.35 9.28
N MET A 209 1.40 5.58 9.76
CA MET A 209 2.72 6.23 9.91
C MET A 209 3.67 5.45 10.83
N LYS A 210 3.13 4.73 11.83
CA LYS A 210 3.92 3.87 12.73
C LYS A 210 4.10 2.47 12.15
N THR A 211 3.06 1.95 11.51
CA THR A 211 3.01 0.57 10.98
C THR A 211 3.80 0.40 9.70
N GLN A 212 3.71 1.36 8.77
CA GLN A 212 4.34 1.31 7.45
C GLN A 212 5.85 0.99 7.49
N PRO A 213 6.70 1.69 8.27
CA PRO A 213 8.13 1.38 8.26
C PRO A 213 8.42 -0.05 8.73
N ILE A 214 7.63 -0.58 9.66
CA ILE A 214 7.78 -1.96 10.17
C ILE A 214 7.34 -2.97 9.11
N VAL A 215 6.21 -2.72 8.44
CA VAL A 215 5.69 -3.55 7.35
C VAL A 215 6.66 -3.62 6.17
N LEU A 216 7.27 -2.49 5.81
CA LEU A 216 8.28 -2.45 4.74
C LEU A 216 9.56 -3.19 5.15
N ALA A 217 10.08 -2.93 6.35
CA ALA A 217 11.25 -3.63 6.87
C ALA A 217 11.03 -5.14 6.97
N LEU A 218 9.82 -5.57 7.37
CA LEU A 218 9.46 -6.99 7.42
C LEU A 218 9.44 -7.63 6.02
N GLY A 219 8.96 -6.89 5.02
CA GLY A 219 8.97 -7.34 3.63
C GLY A 219 10.40 -7.49 3.08
N GLU A 220 11.27 -6.53 3.38
CA GLU A 220 12.70 -6.58 3.01
C GLU A 220 13.40 -7.76 3.68
N GLU A 221 13.23 -7.95 4.99
CA GLU A 221 13.83 -9.06 5.72
C GLU A 221 13.36 -10.42 5.18
N LEU A 222 12.06 -10.59 4.93
CA LEU A 222 11.55 -11.83 4.34
C LEU A 222 12.09 -12.07 2.92
N ASP A 223 12.35 -11.03 2.14
CA ASP A 223 12.99 -11.14 0.82
C ASP A 223 14.44 -11.63 0.95
N GLU A 224 15.22 -11.01 1.85
CA GLU A 224 16.62 -11.36 2.13
C GLU A 224 16.77 -12.81 2.62
N GLU A 225 15.80 -13.27 3.41
CA GLU A 225 15.76 -14.62 3.95
C GLU A 225 15.31 -15.69 2.94
N GLY A 226 14.99 -15.28 1.70
CA GLY A 226 14.69 -16.16 0.57
C GLY A 226 13.22 -16.53 0.39
N TYR A 227 12.30 -15.86 1.10
CA TYR A 227 10.85 -15.99 0.86
C TYR A 227 10.38 -15.16 -0.33
N GLY A 228 11.28 -14.36 -0.91
CA GLY A 228 11.10 -13.56 -2.10
C GLY A 228 10.56 -14.32 -3.30
N ILE A 229 10.03 -13.58 -4.29
CA ILE A 229 9.79 -14.17 -5.62
C ILE A 229 11.15 -14.59 -6.17
N SER A 230 11.38 -15.91 -6.24
CA SER A 230 12.66 -16.43 -6.70
C SER A 230 12.99 -15.88 -8.09
N GLU A 231 14.26 -15.60 -8.33
CA GLU A 231 14.75 -15.14 -9.63
C GLU A 231 14.37 -16.14 -10.74
N GLU A 232 14.24 -17.42 -10.39
CA GLU A 232 13.75 -18.48 -11.25
C GLU A 232 12.29 -18.28 -11.66
N LEU A 233 11.37 -18.05 -10.71
CA LEU A 233 9.96 -17.73 -11.01
C LEU A 233 9.85 -16.47 -11.88
N ALA A 234 10.67 -15.45 -11.61
CA ALA A 234 10.70 -14.23 -12.42
C ALA A 234 11.17 -14.51 -13.86
N ARG A 235 12.17 -15.38 -14.03
CA ARG A 235 12.69 -15.79 -15.34
C ARG A 235 11.67 -16.63 -16.11
N GLU A 236 10.98 -17.55 -15.43
CA GLU A 236 9.91 -18.36 -16.02
C GLU A 236 8.73 -17.51 -16.49
N ALA A 237 8.26 -16.59 -15.64
CA ALA A 237 7.18 -15.67 -15.99
C ALA A 237 7.53 -14.81 -17.21
N LYS A 238 8.79 -14.33 -17.29
CA LYS A 238 9.28 -13.58 -18.44
C LYS A 238 9.31 -14.44 -19.71
N GLY A 239 9.82 -15.68 -19.61
CA GLY A 239 9.86 -16.60 -20.75
C GLY A 239 8.48 -17.00 -21.25
N GLU A 240 7.48 -17.13 -20.37
CA GLU A 240 6.10 -17.41 -20.78
C GLU A 240 5.44 -16.21 -21.45
N GLN A 241 5.71 -14.99 -20.96
CA GLN A 241 5.23 -13.76 -21.58
C GLN A 241 5.82 -13.57 -22.98
N GLU A 242 7.13 -13.78 -23.16
CA GLU A 242 7.80 -13.71 -24.46
C GLU A 242 7.22 -14.72 -25.46
N LYS A 243 6.89 -15.95 -25.01
CA LYS A 243 6.22 -16.94 -25.85
C LYS A 243 4.82 -16.50 -26.26
N LYS A 244 4.04 -15.90 -25.36
CA LYS A 244 2.69 -15.37 -25.65
C LYS A 244 2.76 -14.23 -26.67
N ASP A 245 3.72 -13.32 -26.52
CA ASP A 245 3.89 -12.18 -27.42
C ASP A 245 4.40 -12.62 -28.81
N ALA A 246 5.33 -13.59 -28.86
CA ALA A 246 5.78 -14.19 -30.12
C ALA A 246 4.65 -14.92 -30.87
N GLY A 247 3.82 -15.70 -30.16
CA GLY A 247 2.66 -16.36 -30.75
C GLY A 247 1.63 -15.37 -31.32
N ARG A 248 1.46 -14.21 -30.67
CA ARG A 248 0.54 -13.16 -31.12
C ARG A 248 1.02 -12.47 -32.40
N ALA A 249 2.33 -12.24 -32.53
CA ALA A 249 2.93 -11.63 -33.72
C ALA A 249 2.80 -12.51 -34.98
N ILE A 250 2.87 -13.83 -34.83
CA ILE A 250 2.72 -14.78 -35.95
C ILE A 250 1.25 -14.85 -36.41
N SER A 251 0.29 -14.77 -35.48
CA SER A 251 -1.14 -14.78 -35.79
C SER A 251 -1.60 -13.53 -36.57
N THR A 252 -0.93 -12.38 -36.44
CA THR A 252 -1.31 -11.14 -37.13
C THR A 252 -0.87 -11.09 -38.60
N HIS A 253 0.10 -11.91 -39.02
CA HIS A 253 0.56 -11.91 -40.42
C HIS A 253 -0.18 -12.90 -41.34
N SER A 254 -0.95 -13.84 -40.80
CA SER A 254 -1.62 -14.89 -41.60
C SER A 254 -3.00 -14.50 -42.14
N SER A 255 -3.49 -13.28 -41.87
CA SER A 255 -4.85 -12.84 -42.25
C SER A 255 -4.93 -11.84 -43.41
N SER A 256 -3.85 -11.62 -44.16
CA SER A 256 -3.79 -10.64 -45.27
C SER A 256 -3.56 -11.29 -46.65
N SER A 257 -4.34 -12.33 -46.98
CA SER A 257 -4.45 -12.84 -48.34
C SER A 257 -5.92 -12.87 -48.78
N VAL A 258 -6.50 -11.68 -48.93
CA VAL A 258 -7.72 -11.54 -49.75
C VAL A 258 -7.25 -11.60 -51.21
N PRO A 259 -7.64 -12.63 -51.99
CA PRO A 259 -7.24 -12.72 -53.38
C PRO A 259 -7.85 -11.56 -54.18
N PRO A 260 -7.10 -10.94 -55.12
CA PRO A 260 -7.63 -9.87 -55.95
C PRO A 260 -8.71 -10.44 -56.88
N THR A 261 -9.94 -9.94 -56.73
CA THR A 261 -11.01 -10.16 -57.69
C THR A 261 -10.66 -9.48 -59.01
N CYS A 262 -10.39 -10.26 -60.05
CA CYS A 262 -10.29 -9.76 -61.42
C CYS A 262 -11.69 -9.35 -61.90
N SER A 263 -11.79 -8.14 -62.43
CA SER A 263 -12.94 -7.63 -63.20
C SER A 263 -12.52 -7.47 -64.65
#